data_AF-A0A8B6C512-F1
#
_entry.id   AF-A0A8B6C512-F1
#
_cell.length_a   1.000
_cell.length_b   1.000
_cell.length_c   1.000
_cell.angle_alpha   90.00
_cell.angle_beta   90.00
_cell.angle_gamma   90.00
#
_symmetry.space_group_name_H-M   'P 1'
#
loop_
_entity.id
_entity.type
_entity.pdbx_description
1 polymer ?
#
loop_
_entity_poly.entity_id
_entity_poly.type
_entity_poly.pdbx_seq_one_letter_code
_entity_poly.pdbx_strand_id
1 'polypeptide(L)'
;MIFFDCETTQDTLLQCENGNLPSTSRCQNCKDKEEACNQCTLCQNCGKSWCGSKEHKVNFICMQTACDHCKDKQISDEPKCNFCGVRCSMCDKKDKKEFKKEPCFKTCGFRERIFRGELATDAFCRRVFSEQYTNAVVLSHNGSGYDNYFLIDWLIKNSIRPDVIFNGSKIMYMAINRGLNIRVLDSLNFLPMKLSKIPKAFGLKELKKGYFPHFFNTMENQNYIGPYPDSTYYGCDYMSKDDRSDFLSWYKTKTNEVFDFAKEMKEYCCSDTTILREGVLRFRDLMLEVNRNGENEKNTHGQGVDVLDYVTIASVCMGVYKTNFLKEQYDVEVLRQDTDDIDQIPMTFTEKGFDVLDHDTWKSSETFLSENPQSKFGQRKFVKSPLAHVPSEGYTKRYNHSKSSIVWLEWMMKEEKMSIQHALNRGEFKIPGTKFHVDGYCQETNEVFEFLGCLWHGCKKCFPCERSGTKTSLTKQSMDELYVVTKKREKTIRELGFGYRKIWEHDFASQLKSNQRLKLFANNLDIEERLDPRLAFFVRWTNRHTTKLYYKVKNEEKIKYVDFTSLYPWTNKYCRYPLHHPEIITKDFEELDTYFGFVQSENFTT
;
A
#
# COMPACT_ATOMS: atom_id res chain seq x y z
N MET A 1 -17.75 -4.87 12.06
CA MET A 1 -17.61 -3.61 11.32
C MET A 1 -18.20 -2.48 12.15
N ILE A 2 -17.53 -1.34 12.17
CA ILE A 2 -17.96 -0.09 12.79
C ILE A 2 -18.00 0.96 11.68
N PHE A 3 -19.13 1.64 11.55
CA PHE A 3 -19.34 2.73 10.61
C PHE A 3 -19.54 3.99 11.42
N PHE A 4 -18.95 5.09 10.97
CA PHE A 4 -19.16 6.37 11.64
C PHE A 4 -19.13 7.52 10.64
N ASP A 5 -19.79 8.58 11.05
CA ASP A 5 -19.75 9.88 10.43
C ASP A 5 -19.64 10.95 11.54
N CYS A 6 -19.02 12.08 11.22
CA CYS A 6 -18.83 13.15 12.19
C CYS A 6 -19.10 14.53 11.63
N GLU A 7 -19.71 15.37 12.47
CA GLU A 7 -19.91 16.78 12.19
C GLU A 7 -18.96 17.62 13.06
N THR A 8 -18.51 18.74 12.48
CA THR A 8 -17.54 19.62 13.11
C THR A 8 -18.03 21.05 13.17
N THR A 9 -17.72 21.75 14.26
CA THR A 9 -17.81 23.21 14.29
C THR A 9 -16.59 23.84 13.62
N GLN A 10 -16.77 25.06 13.09
CA GLN A 10 -15.75 25.83 12.36
C GLN A 10 -15.64 27.27 12.87
N ASP A 11 -16.00 27.47 14.13
CA ASP A 11 -16.11 28.75 14.84
C ASP A 11 -14.77 29.25 15.40
N THR A 12 -13.75 28.38 15.45
CA THR A 12 -12.41 28.74 15.92
C THR A 12 -11.41 28.90 14.77
N LEU A 13 -10.50 29.86 14.88
CA LEU A 13 -9.42 30.07 13.91
C LEU A 13 -8.12 29.53 14.48
N LEU A 14 -7.36 28.80 13.67
CA LEU A 14 -5.99 28.41 13.99
C LEU A 14 -5.09 29.64 13.92
N GLN A 15 -4.42 30.01 15.01
CA GLN A 15 -3.52 31.16 15.05
C GLN A 15 -2.18 30.78 15.72
N CYS A 16 -1.09 31.39 15.28
CA CYS A 16 0.18 31.29 16.01
C CYS A 16 0.16 32.15 17.28
N GLU A 17 1.14 31.96 18.17
CA GLU A 17 1.25 32.69 19.44
C GLU A 17 1.20 34.22 19.28
N ASN A 18 1.71 34.74 18.16
CA ASN A 18 1.71 36.16 17.83
C ASN A 18 0.46 36.63 17.06
N GLY A 19 -0.57 35.79 16.95
CA GLY A 19 -1.78 36.04 16.17
C GLY A 19 -1.57 35.91 14.66
N ASN A 20 -2.68 35.75 13.92
CA ASN A 20 -2.62 35.69 12.46
C ASN A 20 -2.38 37.08 11.85
N LEU A 21 -1.26 37.25 11.13
CA LEU A 21 -0.99 38.44 10.33
C LEU A 21 -1.01 38.06 8.83
N PRO A 22 -2.15 38.22 8.13
CA PRO A 22 -2.23 37.92 6.71
C PRO A 22 -1.38 38.92 5.90
N SER A 23 -0.79 38.47 4.79
CA SER A 23 0.00 39.35 3.93
C SER A 23 -0.89 40.39 3.25
N THR A 24 -0.73 41.66 3.64
CA THR A 24 -1.50 42.80 3.11
C THR A 24 -1.03 43.23 1.72
N SER A 25 0.22 42.95 1.37
CA SER A 25 0.81 43.23 0.05
C SER A 25 0.78 41.98 -0.82
N ARG A 26 -0.12 41.96 -1.82
CA ARG A 26 -0.12 40.95 -2.88
C ARG A 26 1.12 41.14 -3.76
N CYS A 27 1.80 40.05 -4.13
CA CYS A 27 2.94 40.10 -5.04
C CYS A 27 2.52 40.66 -6.41
N GLN A 28 3.50 41.05 -7.24
CA GLN A 28 3.24 41.64 -8.57
C GLN A 28 2.31 40.77 -9.45
N ASN A 29 2.36 39.45 -9.29
CA ASN A 29 1.52 38.49 -10.02
C ASN A 29 0.10 38.31 -9.46
N CYS A 30 -0.16 38.82 -8.26
CA CYS A 30 -1.44 38.68 -7.54
C CYS A 30 -2.18 40.00 -7.34
N LYS A 31 -1.59 41.14 -7.71
CA LYS A 31 -2.23 42.46 -7.57
C LYS A 31 -3.58 42.53 -8.29
N ASP A 32 -3.69 41.90 -9.47
CA ASP A 32 -4.89 41.97 -10.32
C ASP A 32 -5.72 40.68 -10.35
N LYS A 33 -5.39 39.68 -9.51
CA LYS A 33 -6.12 38.40 -9.45
C LYS A 33 -7.00 38.34 -8.21
N GLU A 34 -8.19 37.76 -8.29
CA GLU A 34 -9.06 37.53 -7.13
C GLU A 34 -8.37 36.63 -6.08
N GLU A 35 -7.61 35.63 -6.54
CA GLU A 35 -6.90 34.66 -5.70
C GLU A 35 -5.42 35.02 -5.46
N ALA A 36 -4.97 34.87 -4.22
CA ALA A 36 -3.59 35.08 -3.79
C ALA A 36 -2.70 33.86 -4.08
N CYS A 37 -1.42 34.06 -4.42
CA CYS A 37 -0.48 32.95 -4.61
C CYS A 37 -0.08 32.29 -3.29
N ASN A 38 0.47 31.07 -3.36
CA ASN A 38 0.91 30.28 -2.19
C ASN A 38 1.87 31.00 -1.22
N GLN A 39 2.59 32.04 -1.67
CA GLN A 39 3.46 32.84 -0.80
C GLN A 39 2.70 33.98 -0.11
N CYS A 40 1.67 34.51 -0.75
CA CYS A 40 0.81 35.57 -0.18
C CYS A 40 -0.25 35.02 0.77
N THR A 41 -0.50 33.71 0.77
CA THR A 41 -1.41 33.02 1.70
C THR A 41 -0.75 32.61 3.02
N LEU A 42 0.57 32.81 3.17
CA LEU A 42 1.30 32.50 4.40
C LEU A 42 1.12 33.63 5.43
N CYS A 43 0.97 33.26 6.70
CA CYS A 43 1.01 34.23 7.79
C CYS A 43 2.41 34.85 7.89
N GLN A 44 2.49 36.18 7.98
CA GLN A 44 3.78 36.89 8.08
C GLN A 44 4.51 36.62 9.40
N ASN A 45 3.78 36.30 10.47
CA ASN A 45 4.37 36.02 11.78
C ASN A 45 5.04 34.64 11.87
N CYS A 46 4.47 33.61 11.23
CA CYS A 46 4.95 32.22 11.37
C CYS A 46 5.36 31.55 10.06
N GLY A 47 5.09 32.17 8.91
CA GLY A 47 5.38 31.63 7.58
C GLY A 47 4.56 30.39 7.21
N LYS A 48 3.49 30.07 7.94
CA LYS A 48 2.68 28.87 7.74
C LYS A 48 1.31 29.20 7.15
N SER A 49 0.81 28.34 6.27
CA SER A 49 -0.47 28.50 5.56
C SER A 49 -1.69 28.18 6.41
N TRP A 50 -1.54 27.38 7.48
CA TRP A 50 -2.65 27.02 8.36
C TRP A 50 -3.05 28.16 9.31
N CYS A 51 -2.18 29.14 9.53
CA CYS A 51 -2.45 30.25 10.43
C CYS A 51 -3.46 31.20 9.77
N GLY A 52 -4.64 31.33 10.38
CA GLY A 52 -5.82 32.00 9.82
C GLY A 52 -6.86 31.07 9.23
N SER A 53 -6.59 29.77 9.12
CA SER A 53 -7.58 28.77 8.68
C SER A 53 -8.58 28.46 9.80
N LYS A 54 -9.81 28.08 9.41
CA LYS A 54 -10.81 27.59 10.35
C LYS A 54 -10.36 26.24 10.93
N GLU A 55 -10.41 26.13 12.25
CA GLU A 55 -10.18 24.89 12.97
C GLU A 55 -11.47 24.07 12.94
N HIS A 56 -11.37 22.82 12.48
CA HIS A 56 -12.49 21.89 12.50
C HIS A 56 -12.46 21.12 13.82
N LYS A 57 -13.47 21.32 14.67
CA LYS A 57 -13.60 20.59 15.94
C LYS A 57 -14.82 19.69 15.91
N VAL A 58 -14.61 18.39 16.07
CA VAL A 58 -15.71 17.42 16.08
C VAL A 58 -16.60 17.64 17.30
N ASN A 59 -17.87 17.95 17.06
CA ASN A 59 -18.87 18.15 18.12
C ASN A 59 -19.95 17.07 18.13
N PHE A 60 -20.08 16.29 17.05
CA PHE A 60 -21.07 15.24 16.93
C PHE A 60 -20.50 14.05 16.17
N ILE A 61 -20.68 12.84 16.69
CA ILE A 61 -20.31 11.59 16.01
C ILE A 61 -21.47 10.61 16.12
N CYS A 62 -21.90 10.07 14.99
CA CYS A 62 -22.78 8.91 14.96
C CYS A 62 -21.95 7.65 14.68
N MET A 63 -22.10 6.63 15.52
CA MET A 63 -21.45 5.34 15.37
C MET A 63 -22.51 4.25 15.20
N GLN A 64 -22.40 3.45 14.14
CA GLN A 64 -23.22 2.26 13.92
C GLN A 64 -22.37 0.99 13.78
N THR A 65 -22.85 -0.14 14.30
CA THR A 65 -22.15 -1.41 14.21
C THR A 65 -22.90 -2.46 13.40
N ALA A 66 -22.14 -3.29 12.69
CA ALA A 66 -22.64 -4.46 11.98
C ALA A 66 -21.69 -5.66 12.11
N CYS A 67 -22.28 -6.85 12.22
CA CYS A 67 -21.60 -8.14 12.18
C CYS A 67 -22.43 -9.12 11.36
N ASP A 68 -21.90 -10.30 11.09
CA ASP A 68 -22.55 -11.29 10.23
C ASP A 68 -23.90 -11.79 10.80
N HIS A 69 -24.14 -11.66 12.11
CA HIS A 69 -25.42 -12.00 12.75
C HIS A 69 -26.52 -10.91 12.63
N CYS A 70 -26.15 -9.68 12.26
CA CYS A 70 -27.07 -8.55 12.25
C CYS A 70 -26.99 -7.69 10.99
N LYS A 71 -26.24 -8.13 9.97
CA LYS A 71 -26.05 -7.38 8.73
C LYS A 71 -27.37 -7.14 7.99
N ASP A 72 -28.30 -8.10 8.06
CA ASP A 72 -29.60 -8.04 7.39
C ASP A 72 -30.69 -7.34 8.24
N LYS A 73 -30.39 -7.00 9.50
CA LYS A 73 -31.33 -6.32 10.39
C LYS A 73 -31.17 -4.81 10.27
N GLN A 74 -32.26 -4.11 9.95
CA GLN A 74 -32.32 -2.65 9.98
C GLN A 74 -32.11 -2.13 11.42
N ILE A 75 -31.65 -0.88 11.56
CA ILE A 75 -31.47 -0.25 12.89
C ILE A 75 -32.79 0.28 13.46
N SER A 76 -33.86 0.35 12.66
CA SER A 76 -35.19 0.76 13.12
C SER A 76 -35.86 -0.26 14.06
N ASP A 77 -35.63 -1.56 13.85
CA ASP A 77 -36.24 -2.63 14.64
C ASP A 77 -35.28 -3.01 15.75
N GLU A 78 -35.66 -2.76 17.02
CA GLU A 78 -34.88 -2.98 18.25
C GLU A 78 -33.38 -3.21 17.98
N PRO A 79 -32.56 -2.15 17.83
CA PRO A 79 -31.21 -2.22 17.26
C PRO A 79 -30.20 -2.82 18.24
N LYS A 80 -30.53 -3.97 18.83
CA LYS A 80 -29.71 -4.71 19.76
C LYS A 80 -29.03 -5.87 19.05
N CYS A 81 -27.75 -6.02 19.32
CA CYS A 81 -26.98 -7.18 18.92
C CYS A 81 -26.12 -7.65 20.09
N ASN A 82 -26.21 -8.93 20.41
CA ASN A 82 -25.41 -9.53 21.47
C ASN A 82 -23.91 -9.59 21.10
N PHE A 83 -23.57 -9.52 19.81
CA PHE A 83 -22.18 -9.66 19.35
C PHE A 83 -21.48 -8.32 19.11
N CYS A 84 -22.04 -7.44 18.28
CA CYS A 84 -21.41 -6.16 17.92
C CYS A 84 -22.01 -4.93 18.64
N GLY A 85 -23.07 -5.14 19.40
CA GLY A 85 -23.72 -4.07 20.15
C GLY A 85 -22.81 -3.51 21.23
N VAL A 86 -22.93 -2.22 21.49
CA VAL A 86 -22.18 -1.51 22.52
C VAL A 86 -22.47 -2.10 23.91
N ARG A 87 -21.45 -2.35 24.72
CA ARG A 87 -21.57 -2.94 26.07
C ARG A 87 -21.05 -2.01 27.16
N CYS A 88 -21.53 -2.17 28.39
CA CYS A 88 -20.99 -1.48 29.56
C CYS A 88 -19.70 -2.17 30.05
N SER A 89 -18.93 -1.50 30.91
CA SER A 89 -17.65 -2.02 31.46
C SER A 89 -17.78 -3.37 32.18
N MET A 90 -18.98 -3.70 32.68
CA MET A 90 -19.25 -4.99 33.32
C MET A 90 -19.60 -6.11 32.33
N CYS A 91 -20.25 -5.78 31.20
CA CYS A 91 -20.68 -6.73 30.17
C CYS A 91 -19.67 -6.88 29.03
N ASP A 92 -18.62 -6.07 29.01
CA ASP A 92 -17.57 -6.07 27.98
C ASP A 92 -16.46 -7.09 28.25
N LYS A 93 -16.43 -7.70 29.44
CA LYS A 93 -15.42 -8.71 29.78
C LYS A 93 -15.56 -9.95 28.90
N LYS A 94 -14.48 -10.30 28.19
CA LYS A 94 -14.41 -11.49 27.35
C LYS A 94 -13.69 -12.65 28.05
N ASP A 95 -14.08 -13.86 27.70
CA ASP A 95 -13.28 -15.07 27.88
C ASP A 95 -12.89 -15.58 26.50
N LYS A 96 -11.58 -15.63 26.20
CA LYS A 96 -11.07 -15.85 24.85
C LYS A 96 -11.70 -14.88 23.83
N LYS A 97 -12.64 -15.37 23.00
CA LYS A 97 -13.32 -14.62 21.93
C LYS A 97 -14.79 -14.28 22.23
N GLU A 98 -15.35 -14.79 23.33
CA GLU A 98 -16.77 -14.64 23.66
C GLU A 98 -16.99 -13.76 24.89
N PHE A 99 -18.12 -13.06 24.95
CA PHE A 99 -18.46 -12.23 26.10
C PHE A 99 -18.94 -13.08 27.28
N LYS A 100 -18.42 -12.82 28.49
CA LYS A 100 -18.77 -13.58 29.70
C LYS A 100 -20.21 -13.39 30.15
N LYS A 101 -20.87 -12.30 29.73
CA LYS A 101 -22.22 -11.93 30.16
C LYS A 101 -23.05 -11.48 28.97
N GLU A 102 -24.36 -11.72 29.03
CA GLU A 102 -25.32 -11.13 28.11
C GLU A 102 -25.42 -9.60 28.28
N PRO A 103 -25.81 -8.86 27.23
CA PRO A 103 -26.00 -7.41 27.33
C PRO A 103 -27.14 -7.08 28.30
N CYS A 104 -26.91 -6.12 29.21
CA CYS A 104 -27.97 -5.57 30.06
C CYS A 104 -29.15 -5.01 29.22
N PHE A 105 -30.38 -5.35 29.61
CA PHE A 105 -31.61 -5.02 28.90
C PHE A 105 -31.77 -3.52 28.54
N LYS A 106 -31.30 -2.60 29.40
CA LYS A 106 -31.53 -1.15 29.27
C LYS A 106 -30.39 -0.36 28.62
N THR A 107 -29.14 -0.84 28.68
CA THR A 107 -27.95 -0.01 28.36
C THR A 107 -26.97 -0.67 27.40
N CYS A 108 -27.11 -1.97 27.13
CA CYS A 108 -26.18 -2.72 26.30
C CYS A 108 -26.89 -3.33 25.09
N GLY A 109 -26.08 -3.70 24.10
CA GLY A 109 -26.54 -4.33 22.87
C GLY A 109 -26.83 -3.33 21.75
N PHE A 110 -26.98 -2.03 22.05
CA PHE A 110 -27.30 -1.03 21.03
C PHE A 110 -26.24 -0.96 19.93
N ARG A 111 -26.69 -1.05 18.69
CA ARG A 111 -25.87 -0.97 17.48
C ARG A 111 -25.64 0.46 17.01
N GLU A 112 -26.43 1.42 17.47
CA GLU A 112 -26.22 2.84 17.24
C GLU A 112 -25.84 3.53 18.54
N ARG A 113 -24.85 4.42 18.48
CA ARG A 113 -24.46 5.27 19.59
C ARG A 113 -24.01 6.63 19.10
N ILE A 114 -24.45 7.66 19.81
CA ILE A 114 -24.16 9.05 19.50
C ILE A 114 -23.22 9.61 20.57
N PHE A 115 -22.23 10.38 20.13
CA PHE A 115 -21.30 11.12 20.97
C PHE A 115 -21.46 12.61 20.65
N ARG A 116 -21.51 13.46 21.69
CA ARG A 116 -21.81 14.90 21.57
C ARG A 116 -20.86 15.73 22.44
N GLY A 117 -20.63 16.96 22.02
CA GLY A 117 -19.84 17.96 22.75
C GLY A 117 -18.34 17.88 22.47
N GLU A 118 -17.55 18.68 23.19
CA GLU A 118 -16.10 18.83 22.96
C GLU A 118 -15.30 17.54 23.19
N LEU A 119 -15.80 16.65 24.06
CA LEU A 119 -15.19 15.35 24.34
C LEU A 119 -15.73 14.22 23.44
N ALA A 120 -16.47 14.55 22.37
CA ALA A 120 -17.05 13.55 21.47
C ALA A 120 -15.97 12.64 20.86
N THR A 121 -14.88 13.21 20.34
CA THR A 121 -13.76 12.45 19.79
C THR A 121 -13.11 11.54 20.83
N ASP A 122 -12.87 12.04 22.04
CA ASP A 122 -12.25 11.25 23.10
C ASP A 122 -13.16 10.08 23.54
N ALA A 123 -14.45 10.34 23.75
CA ALA A 123 -15.42 9.32 24.12
C ALA A 123 -15.60 8.27 23.02
N PHE A 124 -15.58 8.68 21.75
CA PHE A 124 -15.65 7.79 20.59
C PHE A 124 -14.38 6.94 20.46
N CYS A 125 -13.20 7.54 20.46
CA CYS A 125 -11.95 6.82 20.29
C CYS A 125 -11.68 5.85 21.44
N ARG A 126 -11.92 6.23 22.70
CA ARG A 126 -11.84 5.31 23.86
C ARG A 126 -12.78 4.12 23.70
N ARG A 127 -13.92 4.32 23.04
CA ARG A 127 -14.88 3.25 22.78
C ARG A 127 -14.42 2.34 21.65
N VAL A 128 -14.02 2.89 20.51
CA VAL A 128 -13.63 2.12 19.33
C VAL A 128 -12.35 1.34 19.58
N PHE A 129 -11.34 1.95 20.20
CA PHE A 129 -10.04 1.32 20.47
C PHE A 129 -10.03 0.52 21.78
N SER A 130 -11.14 -0.10 22.14
CA SER A 130 -11.28 -0.99 23.29
C SER A 130 -11.21 -2.47 22.91
N GLU A 131 -10.94 -3.35 23.88
CA GLU A 131 -10.93 -4.81 23.69
C GLU A 131 -12.29 -5.36 23.21
N GLN A 132 -13.38 -4.59 23.36
CA GLN A 132 -14.68 -4.92 22.80
C GLN A 132 -14.58 -5.18 21.29
N TYR A 133 -13.79 -4.37 20.59
CA TYR A 133 -13.74 -4.32 19.13
C TYR A 133 -12.45 -4.90 18.56
N THR A 134 -11.81 -5.83 19.26
CA THR A 134 -10.70 -6.61 18.72
C THR A 134 -11.06 -7.23 17.35
N ASN A 135 -10.19 -7.10 16.37
CA ASN A 135 -10.36 -7.45 14.95
C ASN A 135 -11.46 -6.68 14.20
N ALA A 136 -11.91 -5.53 14.72
CA ALA A 136 -12.90 -4.71 14.02
C ALA A 136 -12.28 -3.92 12.86
N VAL A 137 -13.12 -3.73 11.84
CA VAL A 137 -12.89 -2.80 10.73
C VAL A 137 -13.75 -1.57 10.98
N VAL A 138 -13.11 -0.40 11.02
CA VAL A 138 -13.71 0.94 11.18
C VAL A 138 -13.76 1.62 9.81
N LEU A 139 -14.92 2.15 9.43
CA LEU A 139 -15.17 2.72 8.11
C LEU A 139 -15.83 4.09 8.23
N SER A 140 -15.31 5.05 7.48
CA SER A 140 -15.94 6.35 7.19
C SER A 140 -15.96 6.59 5.68
N HIS A 141 -16.66 7.63 5.22
CA HIS A 141 -16.71 8.00 3.81
C HIS A 141 -15.87 9.25 3.55
N ASN A 142 -14.84 9.13 2.71
CA ASN A 142 -13.81 10.16 2.51
C ASN A 142 -12.96 10.40 3.77
N GLY A 143 -12.84 9.39 4.64
CA GLY A 143 -12.06 9.46 5.87
C GLY A 143 -10.59 9.81 5.64
N SER A 144 -10.01 9.37 4.51
CA SER A 144 -8.61 9.64 4.18
C SER A 144 -8.29 11.12 3.98
N GLY A 145 -9.29 11.92 3.61
CA GLY A 145 -9.20 13.36 3.43
C GLY A 145 -9.63 14.16 4.66
N TYR A 146 -10.31 13.54 5.64
CA TYR A 146 -10.96 14.27 6.73
C TYR A 146 -10.98 13.50 8.06
N ASP A 147 -11.88 12.54 8.24
CA ASP A 147 -12.15 11.91 9.55
C ASP A 147 -10.93 11.24 10.18
N ASN A 148 -10.06 10.63 9.36
CA ASN A 148 -8.90 9.88 9.84
C ASN A 148 -7.87 10.78 10.54
N TYR A 149 -7.86 12.09 10.25
CA TYR A 149 -6.97 13.03 10.94
C TYR A 149 -7.33 13.20 12.42
N PHE A 150 -8.63 13.18 12.77
CA PHE A 150 -9.06 13.25 14.17
C PHE A 150 -8.70 11.98 14.93
N LEU A 151 -8.80 10.82 14.26
CA LEU A 151 -8.45 9.53 14.87
C LEU A 151 -6.95 9.43 15.12
N ILE A 152 -6.11 9.78 14.14
CA ILE A 152 -4.65 9.71 14.31
C ILE A 152 -4.15 10.72 15.35
N ASP A 153 -4.71 11.93 15.40
CA ASP A 153 -4.36 12.94 16.41
C ASP A 153 -4.67 12.41 17.82
N TRP A 154 -5.86 11.83 18.03
CA TRP A 154 -6.20 11.22 19.31
C TRP A 154 -5.28 10.04 19.67
N LEU A 155 -4.95 9.16 18.72
CA LEU A 155 -4.05 8.02 18.93
C LEU A 155 -2.65 8.49 19.37
N ILE A 156 -2.10 9.50 18.68
CA ILE A 156 -0.78 10.08 19.00
C ILE A 156 -0.80 10.73 20.39
N LYS A 157 -1.84 11.52 20.71
CA LYS A 157 -2.01 12.13 22.05
C LYS A 157 -2.06 11.09 23.18
N ASN A 158 -2.57 9.89 22.89
CA ASN A 158 -2.62 8.77 23.84
C ASN A 158 -1.41 7.82 23.75
N SER A 159 -0.32 8.21 23.06
CA SER A 159 0.89 7.39 22.90
C SER A 159 0.65 6.02 22.24
N ILE A 160 -0.36 5.96 21.37
CA ILE A 160 -0.66 4.80 20.52
C ILE A 160 -0.13 5.12 19.12
N ARG A 161 0.84 4.33 18.65
CA ARG A 161 1.41 4.49 17.31
C ARG A 161 0.75 3.50 16.35
N PRO A 162 -0.12 3.96 15.42
CA PRO A 162 -0.64 3.10 14.37
C PRO A 162 0.36 2.91 13.23
N ASP A 163 0.20 1.83 12.48
CA ASP A 163 0.84 1.66 11.17
C ASP A 163 -0.03 2.32 10.11
N VAL A 164 0.53 3.25 9.33
CA VAL A 164 -0.25 4.14 8.46
C VAL A 164 0.25 4.07 7.03
N ILE A 165 -0.68 4.04 6.08
CA ILE A 165 -0.39 4.16 4.65
C ILE A 165 -0.90 5.52 4.16
N PHE A 166 0.01 6.31 3.59
CA PHE A 166 -0.30 7.64 3.05
C PHE A 166 -0.39 7.62 1.52
N ASN A 167 -1.23 8.49 0.96
CA ASN A 167 -1.20 8.87 -0.44
C ASN A 167 -1.10 10.39 -0.53
N GLY A 168 0.12 10.90 -0.74
CA GLY A 168 0.42 12.31 -0.53
C GLY A 168 0.19 12.69 0.94
N SER A 169 -0.68 13.67 1.20
CA SER A 169 -1.09 14.03 2.55
C SER A 169 -2.21 13.15 3.12
N LYS A 170 -2.95 12.41 2.28
CA LYS A 170 -4.15 11.66 2.69
C LYS A 170 -3.81 10.37 3.44
N ILE A 171 -4.59 10.05 4.47
CA ILE A 171 -4.43 8.86 5.32
C ILE A 171 -5.30 7.72 4.78
N MET A 172 -4.76 6.89 3.89
CA MET A 172 -5.52 5.87 3.18
C MET A 172 -5.93 4.69 4.06
N TYR A 173 -5.10 4.35 5.03
CA TYR A 173 -5.28 3.19 5.91
C TYR A 173 -4.54 3.40 7.23
N MET A 174 -5.13 2.94 8.32
CA MET A 174 -4.46 2.86 9.62
C MET A 174 -4.72 1.49 10.26
N ALA A 175 -3.67 0.86 10.78
CA ALA A 175 -3.75 -0.35 11.57
C ALA A 175 -3.27 -0.10 13.00
N ILE A 176 -4.06 -0.54 13.99
CA ILE A 176 -3.72 -0.46 15.40
C ILE A 176 -3.29 -1.85 15.87
N ASN A 177 -1.98 -2.08 15.85
CA ASN A 177 -1.33 -3.34 16.19
C ASN A 177 -0.88 -3.35 17.65
N ARG A 178 -1.76 -3.72 18.59
CA ARG A 178 -1.44 -3.95 20.03
C ARG A 178 -2.40 -4.97 20.67
N GLY A 179 -2.53 -6.15 20.06
CA GLY A 179 -3.51 -7.16 20.48
C GLY A 179 -4.97 -6.84 20.12
N LEU A 180 -5.25 -5.63 19.61
CA LEU A 180 -6.56 -5.23 19.09
C LEU A 180 -6.75 -5.57 17.60
N ASN A 181 -5.71 -5.43 16.76
CA ASN A 181 -5.80 -5.66 15.31
C ASN A 181 -6.98 -4.91 14.65
N ILE A 182 -7.17 -3.65 15.03
CA ILE A 182 -8.23 -2.80 14.47
C ILE A 182 -7.71 -2.14 13.20
N ARG A 183 -8.54 -2.15 12.15
CA ARG A 183 -8.22 -1.58 10.84
C ARG A 183 -9.16 -0.43 10.52
N VAL A 184 -8.63 0.72 10.13
CA VAL A 184 -9.40 1.89 9.71
C VAL A 184 -9.27 2.02 8.19
N LEU A 185 -10.41 1.97 7.51
CA LEU A 185 -10.53 2.01 6.06
C LEU A 185 -11.40 3.20 5.62
N ASP A 186 -11.13 3.70 4.42
CA ASP A 186 -11.98 4.70 3.76
C ASP A 186 -12.86 4.02 2.71
N SER A 187 -14.19 4.13 2.86
CA SER A 187 -15.14 3.57 1.91
C SER A 187 -15.01 4.18 0.50
N LEU A 188 -14.49 5.40 0.36
CA LEU A 188 -14.28 6.06 -0.93
C LEU A 188 -13.26 5.33 -1.82
N ASN A 189 -12.34 4.56 -1.21
CA ASN A 189 -11.37 3.73 -1.93
C ASN A 189 -12.03 2.52 -2.63
N PHE A 190 -13.26 2.18 -2.23
CA PHE A 190 -14.06 1.11 -2.81
C PHE A 190 -15.21 1.66 -3.66
N LEU A 191 -15.84 2.74 -3.17
CA LEU A 191 -17.00 3.38 -3.78
C LEU A 191 -16.63 4.83 -4.15
N PRO A 192 -16.00 5.07 -5.32
CA PRO A 192 -15.50 6.40 -5.72
C PRO A 192 -16.63 7.32 -6.21
N MET A 193 -17.61 7.57 -5.34
CA MET A 193 -18.78 8.41 -5.59
C MET A 193 -19.19 9.14 -4.31
N LYS A 194 -19.95 10.24 -4.43
CA LYS A 194 -20.52 10.95 -3.27
C LYS A 194 -21.46 10.01 -2.47
N LEU A 195 -21.50 10.15 -1.15
CA LEU A 195 -22.38 9.39 -0.26
C LEU A 195 -23.85 9.44 -0.69
N SER A 196 -24.34 10.62 -1.12
CA SER A 196 -25.70 10.82 -1.62
C SER A 196 -26.05 10.03 -2.89
N LYS A 197 -25.05 9.55 -3.65
CA LYS A 197 -25.27 8.73 -4.85
C LYS A 197 -25.35 7.22 -4.54
N ILE A 198 -24.88 6.78 -3.38
CA ILE A 198 -24.86 5.37 -2.97
C ILE A 198 -26.27 4.75 -2.98
N PRO A 199 -27.33 5.41 -2.43
CA PRO A 199 -28.66 4.82 -2.44
C PRO A 199 -29.17 4.52 -3.85
N LYS A 200 -28.98 5.48 -4.77
CA LYS A 200 -29.37 5.32 -6.18
C LYS A 200 -28.54 4.24 -6.89
N ALA A 201 -27.26 4.14 -6.59
CA ALA A 201 -26.37 3.15 -7.20
C ALA A 201 -26.70 1.70 -6.80
N PHE A 202 -27.12 1.48 -5.54
CA PHE A 202 -27.42 0.15 -5.01
C PHE A 202 -28.92 -0.18 -4.90
N GLY A 203 -29.80 0.74 -5.32
CA GLY A 203 -31.26 0.57 -5.21
C GLY A 203 -31.76 0.57 -3.76
N LEU A 204 -31.07 1.27 -2.86
CA LEU A 204 -31.46 1.40 -1.46
C LEU A 204 -32.52 2.50 -1.29
N LYS A 205 -33.39 2.33 -0.30
CA LYS A 205 -34.41 3.34 0.05
C LYS A 205 -33.70 4.55 0.66
N GLU A 206 -33.78 5.69 -0.01
CA GLU A 206 -33.24 6.95 0.52
C GLU A 206 -34.00 7.34 1.81
N LEU A 207 -33.28 7.43 2.94
CA LEU A 207 -33.89 7.65 4.26
C LEU A 207 -34.27 9.12 4.47
N LYS A 208 -33.43 10.06 4.03
CA LYS A 208 -33.69 11.50 4.13
C LYS A 208 -33.14 12.22 2.91
N LYS A 209 -34.04 12.90 2.18
CA LYS A 209 -33.71 13.78 1.06
C LYS A 209 -33.72 15.22 1.56
N GLY A 210 -32.56 15.80 1.80
CA GLY A 210 -32.43 17.17 2.31
C GLY A 210 -30.99 17.65 2.38
N TYR A 211 -30.80 18.93 2.67
CA TYR A 211 -29.50 19.58 2.77
C TYR A 211 -29.23 19.97 4.21
N PHE A 212 -27.97 19.87 4.65
CA PHE A 212 -27.54 20.24 6.01
C PHE A 212 -26.77 21.57 6.00
N PRO A 213 -27.07 22.51 6.92
CA PRO A 213 -26.38 23.80 6.96
C PRO A 213 -25.04 23.70 7.70
N HIS A 214 -24.00 23.23 7.01
CA HIS A 214 -22.66 22.99 7.60
C HIS A 214 -22.07 24.23 8.30
N PHE A 215 -22.26 25.43 7.75
CA PHE A 215 -21.72 26.66 8.36
C PHE A 215 -22.57 27.19 9.51
N PHE A 216 -23.76 26.65 9.74
CA PHE A 216 -24.61 26.98 10.89
C PHE A 216 -24.20 26.21 12.15
N ASN A 217 -23.36 25.17 12.00
CA ASN A 217 -22.81 24.37 13.10
C ASN A 217 -21.77 25.17 13.91
N THR A 218 -22.26 26.01 14.82
CA THR A 218 -21.45 26.79 15.79
C THR A 218 -21.86 26.42 17.21
N MET A 219 -21.01 26.69 18.20
CA MET A 219 -21.34 26.45 19.61
C MET A 219 -22.61 27.19 20.07
N GLU A 220 -22.85 28.39 19.56
CA GLU A 220 -24.02 29.21 19.90
C GLU A 220 -25.34 28.63 19.35
N ASN A 221 -25.29 28.04 18.15
CA ASN A 221 -26.48 27.56 17.44
C ASN A 221 -26.86 26.10 17.77
N GLN A 222 -26.12 25.41 18.65
CA GLN A 222 -26.38 23.99 18.96
C GLN A 222 -27.79 23.72 19.50
N ASN A 223 -28.40 24.69 20.18
CA ASN A 223 -29.76 24.60 20.73
C ASN A 223 -30.77 25.48 19.98
N TYR A 224 -30.44 25.89 18.75
CA TYR A 224 -31.30 26.77 17.96
C TYR A 224 -32.59 26.06 17.55
N ILE A 225 -33.71 26.72 17.84
CA ILE A 225 -35.05 26.35 17.39
C ILE A 225 -35.67 27.63 16.82
N GLY A 226 -35.95 27.64 15.52
CA GLY A 226 -36.41 28.85 14.84
C GLY A 226 -36.69 28.63 13.35
N PRO A 227 -36.79 29.69 12.53
CA PRO A 227 -36.88 29.54 11.09
C PRO A 227 -35.61 28.91 10.49
N TYR A 228 -35.74 28.33 9.29
CA TYR A 228 -34.62 27.76 8.55
C TYR A 228 -33.48 28.78 8.36
N PRO A 229 -32.19 28.38 8.53
CA PRO A 229 -31.04 29.25 8.31
C PRO A 229 -30.96 29.77 6.88
N ASP A 230 -30.30 30.91 6.68
CA ASP A 230 -30.08 31.46 5.34
C ASP A 230 -29.36 30.46 4.42
N SER A 231 -29.68 30.52 3.12
CA SER A 231 -29.01 29.78 2.04
C SER A 231 -27.49 29.81 2.09
N THR A 232 -26.87 30.90 2.58
CA THR A 232 -25.42 31.01 2.71
C THR A 232 -24.84 29.96 3.66
N TYR A 233 -25.58 29.57 4.70
CA TYR A 233 -25.12 28.59 5.69
C TYR A 233 -25.04 27.16 5.16
N TYR A 234 -25.67 26.90 4.01
CA TYR A 234 -25.63 25.62 3.29
C TYR A 234 -24.46 25.54 2.30
N GLY A 235 -23.73 26.64 2.07
CA GLY A 235 -22.63 26.67 1.11
C GLY A 235 -23.10 26.60 -0.34
N CYS A 236 -24.22 27.24 -0.67
CA CYS A 236 -24.82 27.23 -2.01
C CYS A 236 -23.85 27.68 -3.13
N ASP A 237 -22.83 28.47 -2.79
CA ASP A 237 -21.83 28.96 -3.74
C ASP A 237 -20.80 27.89 -4.15
N TYR A 238 -20.63 26.83 -3.35
CA TYR A 238 -19.72 25.72 -3.64
C TYR A 238 -20.43 24.54 -4.34
N MET A 239 -21.73 24.63 -4.57
CA MET A 239 -22.52 23.60 -5.24
C MET A 239 -22.40 23.68 -6.77
N SER A 240 -22.55 22.54 -7.45
CA SER A 240 -22.66 22.52 -8.91
C SER A 240 -23.95 23.22 -9.37
N LYS A 241 -24.03 23.62 -10.64
CA LYS A 241 -25.23 24.31 -11.18
C LYS A 241 -26.51 23.50 -10.97
N ASP A 242 -26.45 22.19 -11.22
CA ASP A 242 -27.59 21.28 -11.08
C ASP A 242 -27.95 21.10 -9.59
N ASP A 243 -26.95 20.81 -8.74
CA ASP A 243 -27.16 20.63 -7.29
C ASP A 243 -27.73 21.91 -6.64
N ARG A 244 -27.30 23.09 -7.11
CA ARG A 244 -27.79 24.40 -6.64
C ARG A 244 -29.24 24.65 -7.03
N SER A 245 -29.63 24.25 -8.25
CA SER A 245 -31.03 24.35 -8.70
C SER A 245 -31.95 23.47 -7.83
N ASP A 246 -31.53 22.23 -7.59
CA ASP A 246 -32.25 21.30 -6.74
C ASP A 246 -32.35 21.82 -5.29
N PHE A 247 -31.26 22.36 -4.75
CA PHE A 247 -31.25 23.00 -3.42
C PHE A 247 -32.25 24.15 -3.32
N LEU A 248 -32.24 25.09 -4.26
CA LEU A 248 -33.13 26.25 -4.22
C LEU A 248 -34.60 25.83 -4.35
N SER A 249 -34.90 24.78 -5.11
CA SER A 249 -36.24 24.23 -5.21
C SER A 249 -36.70 23.65 -3.87
N TRP A 250 -35.84 22.89 -3.20
CA TRP A 250 -36.09 22.32 -1.87
C TRP A 250 -36.23 23.42 -0.81
N TYR A 251 -35.32 24.41 -0.79
CA TYR A 251 -35.29 25.48 0.21
C TYR A 251 -36.58 26.31 0.20
N LYS A 252 -37.13 26.60 -1.00
CA LYS A 252 -38.43 27.29 -1.14
C LYS A 252 -39.59 26.54 -0.48
N THR A 253 -39.54 25.20 -0.41
CA THR A 253 -40.58 24.39 0.24
C THR A 253 -40.53 24.46 1.77
N LYS A 254 -39.41 24.89 2.35
CA LYS A 254 -39.15 24.89 3.80
C LYS A 254 -39.34 26.23 4.50
N THR A 255 -39.67 27.28 3.75
CA THR A 255 -39.78 28.68 4.22
C THR A 255 -40.74 28.90 5.41
N ASN A 256 -41.68 27.99 5.69
CA ASN A 256 -42.66 28.11 6.78
C ASN A 256 -42.53 27.03 7.88
N GLU A 257 -41.49 26.20 7.86
CA GLU A 257 -41.28 25.14 8.86
C GLU A 257 -40.36 25.60 10.00
N VAL A 258 -40.57 25.04 11.20
CA VAL A 258 -39.69 25.25 12.35
C VAL A 258 -38.49 24.31 12.22
N PHE A 259 -37.30 24.88 12.25
CA PHE A 259 -36.02 24.19 12.20
C PHE A 259 -35.48 24.00 13.62
N ASP A 260 -35.38 22.73 14.03
CA ASP A 260 -34.68 22.31 15.25
C ASP A 260 -33.30 21.77 14.86
N PHE A 261 -32.26 22.57 15.13
CA PHE A 261 -30.91 22.25 14.67
C PHE A 261 -30.37 20.96 15.29
N ALA A 262 -30.60 20.74 16.59
CA ALA A 262 -30.10 19.56 17.30
C ALA A 262 -30.74 18.26 16.78
N LYS A 263 -32.03 18.31 16.47
CA LYS A 263 -32.76 17.19 15.87
C LYS A 263 -32.31 16.94 14.44
N GLU A 264 -32.22 17.99 13.62
CA GLU A 264 -31.80 17.90 12.22
C GLU A 264 -30.38 17.37 12.07
N MET A 265 -29.43 17.85 12.88
CA MET A 265 -28.04 17.36 12.91
C MET A 265 -27.98 15.87 13.29
N LYS A 266 -28.75 15.44 14.29
CA LYS A 266 -28.84 14.03 14.67
C LYS A 266 -29.36 13.19 13.50
N GLU A 267 -30.48 13.59 12.91
CA GLU A 267 -31.10 12.82 11.82
C GLU A 267 -30.22 12.77 10.58
N TYR A 268 -29.54 13.88 10.24
CA TYR A 268 -28.62 13.96 9.12
C TYR A 268 -27.43 13.01 9.29
N CYS A 269 -26.67 13.16 10.38
CA CYS A 269 -25.48 12.34 10.64
C CYS A 269 -25.83 10.84 10.82
N CYS A 270 -26.96 10.52 11.46
CA CYS A 270 -27.48 9.15 11.52
C CYS A 270 -27.86 8.61 10.13
N SER A 271 -28.48 9.43 9.27
CA SER A 271 -28.82 9.04 7.91
C SER A 271 -27.57 8.74 7.09
N ASP A 272 -26.56 9.61 7.12
CA ASP A 272 -25.30 9.45 6.40
C ASP A 272 -24.54 8.19 6.86
N THR A 273 -24.47 7.96 8.18
CA THR A 273 -23.90 6.72 8.73
C THR A 273 -24.68 5.48 8.28
N THR A 274 -26.01 5.59 8.18
CA THR A 274 -26.86 4.47 7.74
C THR A 274 -26.65 4.17 6.25
N ILE A 275 -26.60 5.20 5.40
CA ILE A 275 -26.30 5.07 3.96
C ILE A 275 -24.94 4.42 3.76
N LEU A 276 -23.91 4.87 4.50
CA LEU A 276 -22.58 4.29 4.44
C LEU A 276 -22.59 2.81 4.81
N ARG A 277 -23.22 2.47 5.93
CA ARG A 277 -23.34 1.09 6.41
C ARG A 277 -24.05 0.19 5.41
N GLU A 278 -25.23 0.59 4.94
CA GLU A 278 -26.02 -0.22 4.00
C GLU A 278 -25.34 -0.33 2.63
N GLY A 279 -24.75 0.75 2.13
CA GLY A 279 -23.99 0.76 0.88
C GLY A 279 -22.79 -0.17 0.91
N VAL A 280 -21.97 -0.11 1.96
CA VAL A 280 -20.79 -0.97 2.09
C VAL A 280 -21.18 -2.43 2.32
N LEU A 281 -22.20 -2.72 3.13
CA LEU A 281 -22.70 -4.09 3.32
C LEU A 281 -23.22 -4.67 2.00
N ARG A 282 -24.03 -3.89 1.25
CA ARG A 282 -24.55 -4.33 -0.04
C ARG A 282 -23.42 -4.57 -1.06
N PHE A 283 -22.42 -3.68 -1.10
CA PHE A 283 -21.25 -3.85 -1.94
C PHE A 283 -20.45 -5.11 -1.58
N ARG A 284 -20.20 -5.34 -0.28
CA ARG A 284 -19.52 -6.55 0.22
C ARG A 284 -20.27 -7.82 -0.18
N ASP A 285 -21.59 -7.86 -0.01
CA ASP A 285 -22.41 -9.02 -0.38
C ASP A 285 -22.38 -9.27 -1.90
N LEU A 286 -22.51 -8.22 -2.73
CA LEU A 286 -22.42 -8.36 -4.20
C LEU A 286 -21.05 -8.88 -4.65
N MET A 287 -19.96 -8.37 -4.07
CA MET A 287 -18.62 -8.82 -4.40
C MET A 287 -18.38 -10.28 -3.97
N LEU A 288 -18.88 -10.67 -2.81
CA LEU A 288 -18.85 -12.06 -2.34
C LEU A 288 -19.70 -13.00 -3.20
N GLU A 289 -20.83 -12.53 -3.72
CA GLU A 289 -21.67 -13.32 -4.64
C GLU A 289 -20.94 -13.55 -5.96
N VAL A 290 -20.39 -12.50 -6.56
CA VAL A 290 -19.67 -12.57 -7.84
C VAL A 290 -18.40 -13.43 -7.75
N ASN A 291 -17.65 -13.33 -6.65
CA ASN A 291 -16.38 -14.04 -6.53
C ASN A 291 -16.49 -15.51 -6.07
N ARG A 292 -17.62 -15.91 -5.48
CA ARG A 292 -17.93 -17.31 -5.13
C ARG A 292 -18.46 -18.11 -6.33
N ASN A 293 -19.17 -17.45 -7.25
CA ASN A 293 -19.86 -18.08 -8.38
C ASN A 293 -19.03 -18.11 -9.69
N GLY A 294 -17.70 -18.09 -9.63
CA GLY A 294 -16.90 -18.30 -10.84
C GLY A 294 -17.24 -19.65 -11.47
N GLU A 295 -17.53 -19.68 -12.78
CA GLU A 295 -18.07 -20.76 -13.63
C GLU A 295 -17.39 -22.16 -13.55
N ASN A 296 -16.44 -22.37 -12.64
CA ASN A 296 -15.87 -23.68 -12.35
C ASN A 296 -16.68 -24.37 -11.25
N GLU A 297 -17.78 -25.03 -11.65
CA GLU A 297 -18.73 -25.83 -10.84
C GLU A 297 -18.14 -27.01 -10.03
N LYS A 298 -16.83 -27.03 -9.72
CA LYS A 298 -16.20 -28.14 -8.98
C LYS A 298 -15.41 -27.76 -7.73
N ASN A 299 -15.37 -26.49 -7.32
CA ASN A 299 -14.62 -26.08 -6.12
C ASN A 299 -15.50 -25.25 -5.17
N THR A 300 -16.40 -25.91 -4.44
CA THR A 300 -17.38 -25.28 -3.52
C THR A 300 -16.83 -24.95 -2.12
N HIS A 301 -15.52 -24.81 -1.92
CA HIS A 301 -14.94 -24.55 -0.58
C HIS A 301 -14.10 -23.27 -0.44
N GLY A 302 -13.92 -22.50 -1.51
CA GLY A 302 -13.29 -21.18 -1.42
C GLY A 302 -14.25 -20.15 -0.80
N GLN A 303 -14.04 -19.78 0.46
CA GLN A 303 -14.66 -18.56 1.01
C GLN A 303 -14.21 -17.39 0.12
N GLY A 304 -15.14 -16.83 -0.66
CA GLY A 304 -14.86 -15.70 -1.55
C GLY A 304 -14.07 -14.58 -0.86
N VAL A 305 -13.23 -13.89 -1.63
CA VAL A 305 -12.37 -12.79 -1.18
C VAL A 305 -13.21 -11.67 -0.54
N ASP A 306 -12.89 -11.29 0.70
CA ASP A 306 -13.59 -10.19 1.35
C ASP A 306 -13.01 -8.84 0.89
N VAL A 307 -13.89 -7.95 0.44
CA VAL A 307 -13.50 -6.61 0.00
C VAL A 307 -12.78 -5.83 1.09
N LEU A 308 -13.16 -6.06 2.36
CA LEU A 308 -12.63 -5.33 3.50
C LEU A 308 -11.25 -5.82 3.95
N ASP A 309 -10.72 -6.90 3.37
CA ASP A 309 -9.35 -7.37 3.65
C ASP A 309 -8.27 -6.58 2.90
N TYR A 310 -8.71 -5.73 1.97
CA TYR A 310 -7.85 -4.87 1.16
C TYR A 310 -8.09 -3.39 1.47
N VAL A 311 -7.22 -2.52 0.94
CA VAL A 311 -7.31 -1.06 1.15
C VAL A 311 -8.05 -0.34 0.02
N THR A 312 -8.01 -0.89 -1.20
CA THR A 312 -8.59 -0.26 -2.40
C THR A 312 -9.30 -1.29 -3.28
N ILE A 313 -10.25 -0.83 -4.09
CA ILE A 313 -10.93 -1.70 -5.09
C ILE A 313 -9.94 -2.37 -6.05
N ALA A 314 -8.87 -1.67 -6.44
CA ALA A 314 -7.82 -2.23 -7.29
C ALA A 314 -7.14 -3.44 -6.61
N SER A 315 -6.81 -3.31 -5.33
CA SER A 315 -6.24 -4.39 -4.54
C SER A 315 -7.21 -5.56 -4.37
N VAL A 316 -8.51 -5.29 -4.17
CA VAL A 316 -9.55 -6.34 -4.14
C VAL A 316 -9.62 -7.08 -5.47
N CYS A 317 -9.68 -6.37 -6.60
CA CYS A 317 -9.72 -6.99 -7.92
C CYS A 317 -8.49 -7.88 -8.17
N MET A 318 -7.30 -7.43 -7.73
CA MET A 318 -6.09 -8.24 -7.82
C MET A 318 -6.13 -9.45 -6.88
N GLY A 319 -6.67 -9.32 -5.67
CA GLY A 319 -6.89 -10.43 -4.74
C GLY A 319 -7.83 -11.50 -5.31
N VAL A 320 -8.96 -11.07 -5.89
CA VAL A 320 -9.89 -11.95 -6.62
C VAL A 320 -9.19 -12.59 -7.81
N TYR A 321 -8.44 -11.82 -8.60
CA TYR A 321 -7.74 -12.36 -9.77
C TYR A 321 -6.71 -13.43 -9.37
N LYS A 322 -5.93 -13.17 -8.32
CA LYS A 322 -4.95 -14.11 -7.79
C LYS A 322 -5.60 -15.39 -7.26
N THR A 323 -6.65 -15.26 -6.47
CA THR A 323 -7.34 -16.39 -5.83
C THR A 323 -8.06 -17.26 -6.84
N ASN A 324 -8.72 -16.66 -7.83
CA ASN A 324 -9.57 -17.40 -8.76
C ASN A 324 -8.82 -17.85 -10.03
N PHE A 325 -7.85 -17.08 -10.53
CA PHE A 325 -7.24 -17.30 -11.85
C PHE A 325 -5.73 -17.58 -11.82
N LEU A 326 -4.99 -17.16 -10.78
CA LEU A 326 -3.53 -17.37 -10.67
C LEU A 326 -3.19 -18.35 -9.55
N LYS A 327 -3.87 -19.50 -9.53
CA LYS A 327 -3.67 -20.52 -8.50
C LYS A 327 -2.25 -21.08 -8.55
N GLU A 328 -1.60 -21.06 -7.41
CA GLU A 328 -0.34 -21.75 -7.21
C GLU A 328 -0.60 -23.21 -6.80
N GLN A 329 0.19 -24.11 -7.37
CA GLN A 329 0.17 -25.54 -7.05
C GLN A 329 1.36 -25.86 -6.15
N TYR A 330 1.04 -26.41 -4.99
CA TYR A 330 1.99 -26.96 -4.03
C TYR A 330 1.62 -28.40 -3.76
N ASP A 331 2.55 -29.18 -3.24
CA ASP A 331 2.27 -30.44 -2.58
C ASP A 331 2.55 -30.26 -1.09
N VAL A 332 1.73 -30.88 -0.25
CA VAL A 332 1.96 -30.94 1.20
C VAL A 332 2.15 -32.39 1.61
N GLU A 333 3.17 -32.61 2.44
CA GLU A 333 3.35 -33.91 3.08
C GLU A 333 2.31 -34.11 4.17
N VAL A 334 1.66 -35.26 4.19
CA VAL A 334 0.74 -35.68 5.24
C VAL A 334 1.34 -36.90 5.94
N LEU A 335 1.68 -36.71 7.20
CA LEU A 335 2.17 -37.74 8.10
C LEU A 335 0.97 -38.44 8.74
N ARG A 336 0.75 -39.72 8.44
CA ARG A 336 -0.26 -40.54 9.13
C ARG A 336 0.40 -41.22 10.32
N GLN A 337 -0.05 -40.91 11.54
CA GLN A 337 0.57 -41.43 12.77
C GLN A 337 0.47 -42.95 12.94
N ASP A 338 -0.43 -43.62 12.21
CA ASP A 338 -0.68 -45.05 12.37
C ASP A 338 0.25 -45.94 11.53
N THR A 339 0.84 -45.41 10.45
CA THR A 339 1.67 -46.21 9.51
C THR A 339 3.07 -45.66 9.27
N ASP A 340 3.42 -44.49 9.84
CA ASP A 340 4.64 -43.73 9.52
C ASP A 340 4.79 -43.42 8.01
N ASP A 341 3.72 -43.58 7.22
CA ASP A 341 3.72 -43.26 5.79
C ASP A 341 3.59 -41.74 5.59
N ILE A 342 4.36 -41.24 4.63
CA ILE A 342 4.35 -39.85 4.19
C ILE A 342 3.67 -39.81 2.82
N ASP A 343 2.42 -39.35 2.80
CA ASP A 343 1.72 -39.09 1.56
C ASP A 343 2.01 -37.66 1.08
N GLN A 344 2.22 -37.46 -0.22
CA GLN A 344 2.25 -36.13 -0.82
C GLN A 344 0.93 -35.89 -1.52
N ILE A 345 0.16 -34.92 -1.02
CA ILE A 345 -1.13 -34.54 -1.61
C ILE A 345 -1.05 -33.13 -2.20
N PRO A 346 -1.71 -32.87 -3.35
CA PRO A 346 -1.81 -31.53 -3.90
C PRO A 346 -2.47 -30.56 -2.93
N MET A 347 -1.94 -29.35 -2.91
CA MET A 347 -2.35 -28.25 -2.04
C MET A 347 -2.45 -26.95 -2.85
N THR A 348 -3.44 -26.12 -2.53
CA THR A 348 -3.56 -24.77 -3.06
C THR A 348 -3.79 -23.76 -1.94
N PHE A 349 -3.17 -22.58 -2.04
CA PHE A 349 -3.34 -21.54 -1.03
C PHE A 349 -4.65 -20.79 -1.21
N THR A 350 -5.29 -20.47 -0.07
CA THR A 350 -6.44 -19.59 0.02
C THR A 350 -6.10 -18.44 0.98
N GLU A 351 -6.87 -17.35 0.97
CA GLU A 351 -6.56 -16.17 1.83
C GLU A 351 -6.51 -16.51 3.33
N LYS A 352 -7.22 -17.55 3.78
CA LYS A 352 -7.30 -17.96 5.19
C LYS A 352 -6.48 -19.19 5.54
N GLY A 353 -5.76 -19.78 4.58
CA GLY A 353 -4.98 -20.98 4.79
C GLY A 353 -4.63 -21.70 3.50
N PHE A 354 -4.93 -23.00 3.45
CA PHE A 354 -4.73 -23.83 2.29
C PHE A 354 -5.75 -24.96 2.23
N ASP A 355 -6.09 -25.37 1.02
CA ASP A 355 -6.94 -26.51 0.73
C ASP A 355 -6.08 -27.65 0.19
N VAL A 356 -6.48 -28.88 0.47
CA VAL A 356 -5.80 -30.10 0.04
C VAL A 356 -6.73 -30.99 -0.76
N LEU A 357 -6.19 -31.70 -1.75
CA LEU A 357 -6.95 -32.63 -2.57
C LEU A 357 -6.96 -34.01 -1.90
N ASP A 358 -8.12 -34.45 -1.43
CA ASP A 358 -8.35 -35.75 -0.81
C ASP A 358 -9.38 -36.54 -1.61
N HIS A 359 -9.00 -37.69 -2.17
CA HIS A 359 -9.85 -38.54 -3.01
C HIS A 359 -10.67 -37.75 -4.06
N ASP A 360 -9.99 -36.98 -4.91
CA ASP A 360 -10.58 -36.11 -5.95
C ASP A 360 -11.49 -34.97 -5.46
N THR A 361 -11.50 -34.70 -4.15
CA THR A 361 -12.29 -33.64 -3.54
C THR A 361 -11.39 -32.65 -2.82
N TRP A 362 -11.48 -31.35 -3.16
CA TRP A 362 -10.73 -30.31 -2.44
C TRP A 362 -11.38 -30.04 -1.08
N LYS A 363 -10.61 -30.16 0.00
CA LYS A 363 -11.04 -29.94 1.38
C LYS A 363 -10.17 -28.88 2.05
N SER A 364 -10.76 -28.06 2.92
CA SER A 364 -9.97 -27.11 3.71
C SER A 364 -9.06 -27.84 4.69
N SER A 365 -7.91 -27.25 5.03
CA SER A 365 -6.99 -27.82 6.03
C SER A 365 -7.67 -28.16 7.38
N GLU A 366 -8.63 -27.35 7.83
CA GLU A 366 -9.40 -27.60 9.05
C GLU A 366 -10.34 -28.80 8.89
N THR A 367 -11.06 -28.88 7.76
CA THR A 367 -11.97 -29.99 7.44
C THR A 367 -11.19 -31.30 7.31
N PHE A 368 -10.06 -31.28 6.59
CA PHE A 368 -9.22 -32.45 6.40
C PHE A 368 -8.69 -33.01 7.73
N LEU A 369 -8.23 -32.14 8.64
CA LEU A 369 -7.79 -32.55 9.98
C LEU A 369 -8.94 -33.01 10.88
N SER A 370 -10.14 -32.47 10.71
CA SER A 370 -11.32 -32.93 11.45
C SER A 370 -11.77 -34.34 11.03
N GLU A 371 -11.63 -34.65 9.75
CA GLU A 371 -11.94 -35.98 9.19
C GLU A 371 -10.79 -36.97 9.39
N ASN A 372 -9.54 -36.48 9.45
CA ASN A 372 -8.33 -37.27 9.66
C ASN A 372 -7.54 -36.77 10.87
N PRO A 373 -8.02 -36.99 12.11
CA PRO A 373 -7.38 -36.47 13.32
C PRO A 373 -5.98 -37.06 13.60
N GLN A 374 -5.64 -38.21 12.98
CA GLN A 374 -4.34 -38.87 13.08
C GLN A 374 -3.30 -38.32 12.08
N SER A 375 -3.70 -37.40 11.21
CA SER A 375 -2.85 -36.85 10.17
C SER A 375 -2.25 -35.51 10.59
N LYS A 376 -0.97 -35.27 10.24
CA LYS A 376 -0.32 -33.97 10.42
C LYS A 376 0.31 -33.48 9.12
N PHE A 377 0.18 -32.19 8.86
CA PHE A 377 0.86 -31.56 7.73
C PHE A 377 2.35 -31.37 8.03
N GLY A 378 3.20 -31.87 7.12
CA GLY A 378 4.66 -31.77 7.13
C GLY A 378 5.17 -30.64 6.22
N GLN A 379 6.24 -30.92 5.47
CA GLN A 379 6.87 -29.90 4.64
C GLN A 379 6.03 -29.61 3.39
N ARG A 380 6.07 -28.34 2.95
CA ARG A 380 5.40 -27.89 1.73
C ARG A 380 6.40 -27.84 0.59
N LYS A 381 6.02 -28.36 -0.56
CA LYS A 381 6.83 -28.37 -1.78
C LYS A 381 6.13 -27.56 -2.86
N PHE A 382 6.83 -26.57 -3.42
CA PHE A 382 6.33 -25.81 -4.55
C PHE A 382 6.37 -26.65 -5.82
N VAL A 383 5.26 -26.71 -6.56
CA VAL A 383 5.17 -27.43 -7.84
C VAL A 383 5.24 -26.45 -9.00
N LYS A 384 4.28 -25.51 -9.06
CA LYS A 384 4.11 -24.60 -10.19
C LYS A 384 3.31 -23.37 -9.78
N SER A 385 3.72 -22.20 -10.27
CA SER A 385 2.90 -20.99 -10.22
C SER A 385 2.90 -20.33 -11.61
N PRO A 386 1.74 -19.82 -12.07
CA PRO A 386 1.69 -18.91 -13.21
C PRO A 386 2.46 -17.61 -12.94
N LEU A 387 2.59 -17.23 -11.66
CA LEU A 387 3.32 -16.05 -11.20
C LEU A 387 4.80 -16.36 -11.01
N ALA A 388 5.64 -15.44 -11.48
CA ALA A 388 7.07 -15.52 -11.26
C ALA A 388 7.39 -15.13 -9.81
N HIS A 389 7.91 -16.06 -9.01
CA HIS A 389 8.49 -15.72 -7.72
C HIS A 389 9.84 -15.06 -7.95
N VAL A 390 9.90 -13.73 -7.89
CA VAL A 390 11.16 -12.99 -8.03
C VAL A 390 12.18 -13.58 -7.04
N PRO A 391 13.35 -14.07 -7.50
CA PRO A 391 14.37 -14.58 -6.60
C PRO A 391 14.71 -13.54 -5.54
N SER A 392 15.09 -13.98 -4.34
CA SER A 392 15.47 -13.08 -3.23
C SER A 392 16.58 -12.10 -3.63
N GLU A 393 17.42 -12.50 -4.59
CA GLU A 393 18.53 -11.74 -5.16
C GLU A 393 18.13 -10.94 -6.42
N GLY A 394 16.84 -10.86 -6.76
CA GLY A 394 16.33 -10.23 -7.97
C GLY A 394 16.54 -11.06 -9.24
N TYR A 395 16.24 -10.48 -10.41
CA TYR A 395 16.56 -11.07 -11.71
C TYR A 395 18.03 -10.86 -12.12
N THR A 396 18.81 -10.20 -11.26
CA THR A 396 20.25 -10.06 -11.38
C THR A 396 20.93 -11.38 -11.03
N LYS A 397 21.49 -12.09 -12.02
CA LYS A 397 22.35 -13.26 -11.81
C LYS A 397 23.44 -12.96 -10.75
N ARG A 398 23.41 -13.72 -9.64
CA ARG A 398 24.42 -14.19 -8.64
C ARG A 398 25.74 -13.44 -8.37
N TYR A 399 26.21 -12.53 -9.20
CA TYR A 399 27.52 -11.89 -9.05
C TYR A 399 27.33 -10.39 -8.89
N ASN A 400 27.24 -9.95 -7.64
CA ASN A 400 27.43 -8.56 -7.26
C ASN A 400 28.89 -8.20 -7.55
N HIS A 401 29.17 -7.74 -8.76
CA HIS A 401 30.46 -7.15 -9.07
C HIS A 401 30.52 -5.75 -8.44
N SER A 402 31.70 -5.36 -7.98
CA SER A 402 31.92 -3.98 -7.51
C SER A 402 31.91 -3.04 -8.72
N LYS A 403 31.17 -1.93 -8.66
CA LYS A 403 31.33 -0.86 -9.68
C LYS A 403 32.80 -0.47 -9.86
N SER A 404 33.55 -0.47 -8.75
CA SER A 404 34.98 -0.15 -8.78
C SER A 404 35.83 -1.21 -9.49
N SER A 405 35.44 -2.50 -9.44
CA SER A 405 36.17 -3.55 -10.18
C SER A 405 35.97 -3.39 -11.68
N ILE A 406 34.75 -3.09 -12.13
CA ILE A 406 34.47 -2.83 -13.55
C ILE A 406 35.20 -1.60 -14.07
N VAL A 407 35.15 -0.47 -13.35
CA VAL A 407 35.88 0.75 -13.76
C VAL A 407 37.37 0.46 -13.93
N TRP A 408 37.95 -0.32 -13.02
CA TRP A 408 39.35 -0.70 -13.11
C TRP A 408 39.64 -1.55 -14.35
N LEU A 409 38.82 -2.58 -14.62
CA LEU A 409 39.01 -3.47 -15.77
C LEU A 409 38.85 -2.73 -17.11
N GLU A 410 37.83 -1.86 -17.23
CA GLU A 410 37.62 -1.01 -18.41
C GLU A 410 38.77 -0.01 -18.62
N TRP A 411 39.33 0.52 -17.51
CA TRP A 411 40.51 1.38 -17.59
C TRP A 411 41.73 0.61 -18.11
N MET A 412 41.97 -0.61 -17.62
CA MET A 412 43.08 -1.46 -18.08
C MET A 412 42.93 -1.83 -19.56
N MET A 413 41.71 -2.14 -20.01
CA MET A 413 41.41 -2.40 -21.43
C MET A 413 41.77 -1.19 -22.30
N LYS A 414 41.47 0.03 -21.83
CA LYS A 414 41.74 1.28 -22.55
C LYS A 414 43.23 1.66 -22.55
N GLU A 415 43.90 1.54 -21.43
CA GLU A 415 45.31 1.96 -21.27
C GLU A 415 46.27 1.00 -21.97
N GLU A 416 46.06 -0.32 -21.80
CA GLU A 416 46.94 -1.34 -22.38
C GLU A 416 46.45 -1.87 -23.74
N LYS A 417 45.32 -1.37 -24.27
CA LYS A 417 44.69 -1.79 -25.54
C LYS A 417 44.52 -3.31 -25.65
N MET A 418 44.07 -3.93 -24.57
CA MET A 418 43.85 -5.38 -24.48
C MET A 418 42.37 -5.72 -24.32
N SER A 419 41.97 -6.90 -24.77
CA SER A 419 40.60 -7.40 -24.59
C SER A 419 40.50 -8.20 -23.29
N ILE A 420 39.80 -7.64 -22.29
CA ILE A 420 39.55 -8.31 -21.01
C ILE A 420 38.09 -8.75 -20.94
N GLN A 421 37.88 -10.04 -20.71
CA GLN A 421 36.57 -10.61 -20.40
C GLN A 421 36.22 -10.33 -18.94
N HIS A 422 35.10 -9.64 -18.69
CA HIS A 422 34.56 -9.34 -17.35
C HIS A 422 33.02 -9.45 -17.31
N ALA A 423 32.45 -9.22 -16.12
CA ALA A 423 31.04 -9.48 -15.80
C ALA A 423 30.00 -8.80 -16.72
N LEU A 424 30.28 -7.61 -17.25
CA LEU A 424 29.30 -6.86 -18.08
C LEU A 424 29.41 -7.15 -19.58
N ASN A 425 30.53 -7.70 -20.08
CA ASN A 425 30.70 -7.93 -21.51
C ASN A 425 30.34 -9.37 -21.94
N ARG A 426 31.07 -10.37 -21.40
CA ARG A 426 30.92 -11.82 -21.71
C ARG A 426 30.72 -12.69 -20.45
N GLY A 427 30.60 -12.08 -19.27
CA GLY A 427 30.50 -12.76 -17.99
C GLY A 427 31.87 -13.12 -17.38
N GLU A 428 31.90 -13.41 -16.08
CA GLU A 428 33.11 -13.78 -15.33
C GLU A 428 33.70 -15.11 -15.84
N PHE A 429 35.00 -15.11 -16.12
CA PHE A 429 35.70 -16.30 -16.60
C PHE A 429 35.81 -17.34 -15.48
N LYS A 430 35.45 -18.58 -15.79
CA LYS A 430 35.63 -19.72 -14.88
C LYS A 430 36.92 -20.44 -15.25
N ILE A 431 37.84 -20.56 -14.28
CA ILE A 431 39.11 -21.25 -14.52
C ILE A 431 38.84 -22.76 -14.71
N PRO A 432 39.22 -23.35 -15.86
CA PRO A 432 39.04 -24.78 -16.13
C PRO A 432 39.65 -25.65 -15.03
N GLY A 433 38.92 -26.68 -14.58
CA GLY A 433 39.38 -27.58 -13.51
C GLY A 433 39.15 -27.06 -12.09
N THR A 434 38.60 -25.86 -11.90
CA THR A 434 38.26 -25.32 -10.58
C THR A 434 36.80 -24.82 -10.50
N LYS A 435 36.35 -24.49 -9.29
CA LYS A 435 35.09 -23.79 -9.07
C LYS A 435 35.26 -22.26 -9.03
N PHE A 436 36.45 -21.73 -9.37
CA PHE A 436 36.75 -20.32 -9.23
C PHE A 436 36.32 -19.50 -10.45
N HIS A 437 35.54 -18.45 -10.20
CA HIS A 437 35.23 -17.37 -11.13
C HIS A 437 36.13 -16.17 -10.81
N VAL A 438 36.68 -15.50 -11.82
CA VAL A 438 37.58 -14.35 -11.68
C VAL A 438 36.95 -13.08 -12.24
N ASP A 439 37.32 -11.91 -11.69
CA ASP A 439 36.75 -10.62 -12.06
C ASP A 439 37.05 -10.22 -13.52
N GLY A 440 38.28 -10.51 -13.98
CA GLY A 440 38.70 -10.27 -15.36
C GLY A 440 39.68 -11.32 -15.88
N TYR A 441 39.62 -11.64 -17.17
CA TYR A 441 40.56 -12.53 -17.85
C TYR A 441 40.91 -12.02 -19.25
N CYS A 442 42.20 -11.96 -19.59
CA CYS A 442 42.67 -11.66 -20.94
C CYS A 442 43.21 -12.93 -21.60
N GLN A 443 42.57 -13.36 -22.69
CA GLN A 443 42.98 -14.54 -23.44
C GLN A 443 44.31 -14.35 -24.18
N GLU A 444 44.60 -13.13 -24.62
CA GLU A 444 45.80 -12.81 -25.41
C GLU A 444 47.08 -12.89 -24.57
N THR A 445 47.04 -12.43 -23.32
CA THR A 445 48.19 -12.46 -22.40
C THR A 445 48.15 -13.60 -21.39
N ASN A 446 47.06 -14.39 -21.37
CA ASN A 446 46.78 -15.43 -20.38
C ASN A 446 46.86 -14.90 -18.93
N GLU A 447 46.38 -13.67 -18.71
CA GLU A 447 46.41 -12.98 -17.42
C GLU A 447 45.01 -12.90 -16.79
N VAL A 448 44.97 -13.14 -15.48
CA VAL A 448 43.81 -12.99 -14.60
C VAL A 448 43.93 -11.68 -13.82
N PHE A 449 42.85 -10.92 -13.80
CA PHE A 449 42.70 -9.67 -13.07
C PHE A 449 41.74 -9.89 -11.90
N GLU A 450 42.18 -9.57 -10.67
CA GLU A 450 41.36 -9.75 -9.46
C GLU A 450 41.31 -8.46 -8.63
N PHE A 451 40.10 -8.00 -8.32
CA PHE A 451 39.87 -6.79 -7.54
C PHE A 451 39.63 -7.15 -6.07
N LEU A 452 40.61 -6.85 -5.22
CA LEU A 452 40.58 -7.24 -3.82
C LEU A 452 39.90 -6.18 -2.95
N GLY A 453 38.59 -6.35 -2.72
CA GLY A 453 37.83 -5.58 -1.72
C GLY A 453 38.45 -5.71 -0.32
N CYS A 454 38.68 -4.60 0.37
CA CYS A 454 39.50 -4.59 1.60
C CYS A 454 38.85 -5.36 2.76
N LEU A 455 37.53 -5.26 2.87
CA LEU A 455 36.73 -5.96 3.87
C LEU A 455 36.59 -7.46 3.54
N TRP A 456 36.36 -7.78 2.27
CA TRP A 456 36.10 -9.15 1.82
C TRP A 456 37.35 -10.03 1.75
N HIS A 457 38.52 -9.43 1.51
CA HIS A 457 39.80 -10.14 1.33
C HIS A 457 40.78 -9.92 2.49
N GLY A 458 40.37 -9.27 3.58
CA GLY A 458 41.17 -9.18 4.81
C GLY A 458 42.42 -8.29 4.72
N CYS A 459 42.31 -7.08 4.15
CA CYS A 459 43.48 -6.22 3.90
C CYS A 459 44.29 -5.87 5.17
N LYS A 460 45.62 -5.99 5.12
CA LYS A 460 46.54 -5.67 6.23
C LYS A 460 46.73 -4.18 6.49
N LYS A 461 46.57 -3.34 5.47
CA LYS A 461 46.72 -1.88 5.60
C LYS A 461 45.47 -1.23 6.20
N CYS A 462 44.28 -1.63 5.75
CA CYS A 462 43.01 -1.04 6.22
C CYS A 462 42.59 -1.55 7.60
N PHE A 463 43.01 -2.77 7.97
CA PHE A 463 42.68 -3.39 9.26
C PHE A 463 43.96 -3.82 9.99
N PRO A 464 44.68 -2.89 10.63
CA PRO A 464 45.97 -3.16 11.26
C PRO A 464 45.87 -3.83 12.64
N CYS A 465 44.76 -3.67 13.36
CA CYS A 465 44.55 -4.18 14.73
C CYS A 465 43.33 -5.11 14.83
N GLU A 466 43.32 -5.98 15.85
CA GLU A 466 42.20 -6.90 16.19
C GLU A 466 41.66 -7.75 15.04
N ARG A 467 42.57 -8.26 14.20
CA ARG A 467 42.23 -9.01 12.96
C ARG A 467 41.60 -10.38 13.21
N SER A 468 41.93 -11.01 14.34
CA SER A 468 41.34 -12.29 14.77
C SER A 468 39.98 -12.13 15.47
N GLY A 469 39.70 -10.95 16.04
CA GLY A 469 38.42 -10.63 16.70
C GLY A 469 37.39 -9.99 15.77
N THR A 470 37.84 -9.23 14.76
CA THR A 470 36.98 -8.56 13.79
C THR A 470 36.43 -9.57 12.79
N LYS A 471 35.13 -9.88 12.90
CA LYS A 471 34.41 -10.79 11.99
C LYS A 471 33.48 -10.03 11.06
N THR A 472 33.45 -10.42 9.80
CA THR A 472 32.51 -9.89 8.81
C THR A 472 31.08 -10.35 9.10
N SER A 473 30.11 -9.43 9.03
CA SER A 473 28.71 -9.68 9.40
C SER A 473 28.01 -10.74 8.51
N LEU A 474 28.45 -10.91 7.25
CA LEU A 474 27.89 -11.90 6.33
C LEU A 474 28.54 -13.29 6.43
N THR A 475 29.87 -13.36 6.47
CA THR A 475 30.60 -14.65 6.40
C THR A 475 31.06 -15.18 7.76
N LYS A 476 30.99 -14.37 8.83
CA LYS A 476 31.43 -14.68 10.20
C LYS A 476 32.90 -15.12 10.33
N GLN A 477 33.70 -14.95 9.27
CA GLN A 477 35.12 -15.28 9.23
C GLN A 477 35.97 -14.13 9.76
N SER A 478 37.15 -14.44 10.32
CA SER A 478 38.09 -13.41 10.79
C SER A 478 38.87 -12.79 9.62
N MET A 479 39.39 -11.58 9.80
CA MET A 479 40.15 -10.88 8.76
C MET A 479 41.47 -11.58 8.39
N ASP A 480 42.03 -12.38 9.31
CA ASP A 480 43.21 -13.20 9.03
C ASP A 480 42.87 -14.46 8.24
N GLU A 481 41.75 -15.11 8.54
CA GLU A 481 41.24 -16.24 7.74
C GLU A 481 40.99 -15.82 6.28
N LEU A 482 40.33 -14.68 6.07
CA LEU A 482 40.05 -14.15 4.73
C LEU A 482 41.33 -13.83 3.95
N TYR A 483 42.34 -13.28 4.62
CA TYR A 483 43.64 -13.00 4.00
C TYR A 483 44.36 -14.29 3.59
N VAL A 484 44.34 -15.32 4.44
CA VAL A 484 44.94 -16.63 4.13
C VAL A 484 44.23 -17.30 2.94
N VAL A 485 42.89 -17.24 2.90
CA VAL A 485 42.10 -17.77 1.77
C VAL A 485 42.45 -17.06 0.47
N THR A 486 42.55 -15.72 0.51
CA THR A 486 42.92 -14.91 -0.65
C THR A 486 44.32 -15.26 -1.17
N LYS A 487 45.28 -15.45 -0.25
CA LYS A 487 46.65 -15.87 -0.60
C LYS A 487 46.73 -17.28 -1.16
N LYS A 488 45.93 -18.20 -0.63
CA LYS A 488 45.83 -19.56 -1.16
C LYS A 488 45.28 -19.54 -2.58
N ARG A 489 44.25 -18.73 -2.83
CA ARG A 489 43.65 -18.54 -4.15
C ARG A 489 44.64 -17.95 -5.16
N GLU A 490 45.36 -16.88 -4.79
CA GLU A 490 46.44 -16.31 -5.62
C GLU A 490 47.49 -17.37 -5.98
N LYS A 491 47.91 -18.20 -5.02
CA LYS A 491 48.89 -19.26 -5.25
C LYS A 491 48.37 -20.31 -6.22
N THR A 492 47.13 -20.80 -6.03
CA THR A 492 46.52 -21.80 -6.91
C THR A 492 46.36 -21.30 -8.34
N ILE A 493 45.95 -20.05 -8.55
CA ILE A 493 45.80 -19.48 -9.89
C ILE A 493 47.16 -19.39 -10.61
N ARG A 494 48.22 -19.01 -9.89
CA ARG A 494 49.59 -18.98 -10.43
C ARG A 494 50.15 -20.37 -10.73
N GLU A 495 49.87 -21.35 -9.88
CA GLU A 495 50.27 -22.75 -10.09
C GLU A 495 49.60 -23.39 -11.33
N LEU A 496 48.40 -22.91 -11.69
CA LEU A 496 47.70 -23.30 -12.90
C LEU A 496 48.25 -22.64 -14.18
N GLY A 497 49.31 -21.83 -14.07
CA GLY A 497 50.01 -21.24 -15.22
C GLY A 497 49.44 -19.91 -15.73
N PHE A 498 48.52 -19.28 -14.99
CA PHE A 498 47.97 -17.97 -15.34
C PHE A 498 48.81 -16.83 -14.74
N GLY A 499 49.03 -15.77 -15.52
CA GLY A 499 49.53 -14.51 -14.98
C GLY A 499 48.49 -13.92 -14.03
N TYR A 500 48.92 -13.36 -12.89
CA TYR A 500 47.98 -12.90 -11.86
C TYR A 500 48.26 -11.45 -11.46
N ARG A 501 47.37 -10.55 -11.88
CA ARG A 501 47.36 -9.11 -11.55
C ARG A 501 46.25 -8.82 -10.56
N LYS A 502 46.59 -8.08 -9.50
CA LYS A 502 45.64 -7.68 -8.46
C LYS A 502 45.77 -6.21 -8.12
N ILE A 503 44.65 -5.63 -7.72
CA ILE A 503 44.61 -4.32 -7.09
C ILE A 503 43.76 -4.39 -5.83
N TRP A 504 44.16 -3.68 -4.78
CA TRP A 504 43.32 -3.53 -3.59
C TRP A 504 42.41 -2.32 -3.75
N GLU A 505 41.20 -2.43 -3.20
CA GLU A 505 40.21 -1.35 -3.24
C GLU A 505 40.74 -0.01 -2.71
N HIS A 506 41.54 0.01 -1.64
CA HIS A 506 42.14 1.25 -1.12
C HIS A 506 43.24 1.83 -2.02
N ASP A 507 44.01 0.97 -2.71
CA ASP A 507 45.03 1.40 -3.65
C ASP A 507 44.35 1.99 -4.90
N PHE A 508 43.27 1.36 -5.40
CA PHE A 508 42.46 1.89 -6.49
C PHE A 508 41.77 3.22 -6.13
N ALA A 509 41.20 3.31 -4.92
CA ALA A 509 40.61 4.56 -4.42
C ALA A 509 41.65 5.70 -4.32
N SER A 510 42.91 5.37 -4.02
CA SER A 510 44.02 6.33 -4.01
C SER A 510 44.39 6.76 -5.43
N GLN A 511 44.42 5.83 -6.39
CA GLN A 511 44.65 6.14 -7.82
C GLN A 511 43.56 7.02 -8.42
N LEU A 512 42.29 6.80 -8.06
CA LEU A 512 41.15 7.65 -8.44
C LEU A 512 41.29 9.09 -7.93
N LYS A 513 41.96 9.29 -6.79
CA LYS A 513 42.22 10.63 -6.23
C LYS A 513 43.41 11.31 -6.89
N SER A 514 44.46 10.56 -7.23
CA SER A 514 45.70 11.12 -7.78
C SER A 514 45.66 11.32 -9.30
N ASN A 515 44.95 10.48 -10.05
CA ASN A 515 44.93 10.52 -11.51
C ASN A 515 43.65 11.16 -12.05
N GLN A 516 43.77 12.41 -12.54
CA GLN A 516 42.64 13.14 -13.13
C GLN A 516 42.04 12.46 -14.37
N ARG A 517 42.83 11.72 -15.17
CA ARG A 517 42.33 11.01 -16.36
C ARG A 517 41.44 9.83 -15.99
N LEU A 518 41.85 9.05 -14.98
CA LEU A 518 41.07 7.94 -14.45
C LEU A 518 39.76 8.44 -13.82
N LYS A 519 39.80 9.57 -13.10
CA LYS A 519 38.61 10.19 -12.50
C LYS A 519 37.60 10.66 -13.56
N LEU A 520 38.07 11.31 -14.62
CA LEU A 520 37.21 11.73 -15.74
C LEU A 520 36.64 10.52 -16.48
N PHE A 521 37.44 9.47 -16.66
CA PHE A 521 36.97 8.22 -17.26
C PHE A 521 35.91 7.53 -16.40
N ALA A 522 36.13 7.39 -15.10
CA ALA A 522 35.17 6.78 -14.17
C ALA A 522 33.85 7.55 -14.11
N ASN A 523 33.88 8.88 -14.24
CA ASN A 523 32.67 9.71 -14.29
C ASN A 523 31.93 9.63 -15.63
N ASN A 524 32.62 9.34 -16.73
CA ASN A 524 32.03 9.22 -18.06
C ASN A 524 31.69 7.77 -18.44
N LEU A 525 32.14 6.79 -17.66
CA LEU A 525 31.85 5.39 -17.88
C LEU A 525 30.47 5.11 -17.31
N ASP A 526 29.47 5.07 -18.19
CA ASP A 526 28.12 4.71 -17.77
C ASP A 526 28.05 3.21 -17.50
N ILE A 527 28.00 2.85 -16.22
CA ILE A 527 27.79 1.48 -15.80
C ILE A 527 26.30 1.32 -15.65
N GLU A 528 25.64 0.94 -16.74
CA GLU A 528 24.22 0.56 -16.72
C GLU A 528 24.03 -0.62 -15.75
N GLU A 529 23.41 -0.34 -14.60
CA GLU A 529 22.92 -1.38 -13.72
C GLU A 529 21.77 -2.12 -14.42
N ARG A 530 21.63 -3.43 -14.15
CA ARG A 530 20.49 -4.19 -14.67
C ARG A 530 19.17 -3.57 -14.20
N LEU A 531 18.20 -3.52 -15.11
CA LEU A 531 16.83 -3.07 -14.84
C LEU A 531 16.27 -3.74 -13.57
N ASP A 532 15.98 -2.95 -12.54
CA ASP A 532 15.21 -3.38 -11.38
C ASP A 532 13.72 -3.09 -11.63
N PRO A 533 12.88 -4.12 -11.88
CA PRO A 533 11.46 -3.91 -12.12
C PRO A 533 10.75 -3.23 -10.95
N ARG A 534 11.31 -3.25 -9.73
CA ARG A 534 10.73 -2.57 -8.57
C ARG A 534 10.80 -1.05 -8.71
N LEU A 535 11.82 -0.52 -9.38
CA LEU A 535 11.93 0.92 -9.68
C LEU A 535 10.78 1.40 -10.57
N ALA A 536 10.21 0.53 -11.41
CA ALA A 536 9.07 0.87 -12.25
C ALA A 536 7.80 1.24 -11.45
N PHE A 537 7.68 0.77 -10.20
CA PHE A 537 6.54 1.08 -9.33
C PHE A 537 6.69 2.43 -8.61
N PHE A 538 7.89 3.01 -8.56
CA PHE A 538 8.13 4.33 -7.96
C PHE A 538 7.94 5.43 -9.02
N VAL A 539 6.73 6.01 -9.02
CA VAL A 539 6.17 6.99 -9.98
C VAL A 539 7.04 8.24 -10.25
N ARG A 540 8.11 8.45 -9.48
CA ARG A 540 8.95 9.65 -9.58
C ARG A 540 10.08 9.55 -10.60
N TRP A 541 10.44 8.33 -11.05
CA TRP A 541 11.52 8.09 -12.02
C TRP A 541 11.08 7.35 -13.29
N THR A 542 9.86 6.80 -13.29
CA THR A 542 9.25 6.26 -14.50
C THR A 542 8.17 7.20 -14.98
N ASN A 543 8.49 7.96 -16.02
CA ASN A 543 7.43 8.42 -16.89
C ASN A 543 6.69 7.15 -17.37
N ARG A 544 5.43 6.97 -16.97
CA ARG A 544 4.50 6.07 -17.66
C ARG A 544 4.23 6.69 -19.02
N HIS A 545 5.24 6.65 -19.88
CA HIS A 545 5.15 7.15 -21.24
C HIS A 545 4.24 6.23 -22.01
N THR A 546 3.01 6.71 -22.22
CA THR A 546 2.33 6.45 -23.49
C THR A 546 3.31 6.91 -24.57
N THR A 547 3.89 5.99 -25.34
CA THR A 547 4.95 6.27 -26.33
C THR A 547 4.54 7.30 -27.41
N LYS A 548 3.25 7.64 -27.50
CA LYS A 548 2.72 8.75 -28.28
C LYS A 548 1.89 9.69 -27.41
N LEU A 549 2.51 10.75 -26.89
CA LEU A 549 1.80 11.89 -26.27
C LEU A 549 1.19 12.84 -27.32
N TYR A 550 1.74 12.80 -28.55
CA TYR A 550 1.29 13.61 -29.67
C TYR A 550 1.20 12.74 -30.92
N TYR A 551 0.02 12.73 -31.55
CA TYR A 551 -0.20 12.09 -32.84
C TYR A 551 -0.90 13.08 -33.77
N LYS A 552 -0.21 13.49 -34.84
CA LYS A 552 -0.82 14.31 -35.88
C LYS A 552 -1.51 13.40 -36.89
N VAL A 553 -2.83 13.46 -36.90
CA VAL A 553 -3.72 12.71 -37.78
C VAL A 553 -3.34 12.94 -39.25
N LYS A 554 -3.18 11.87 -40.03
CA LYS A 554 -3.03 11.96 -41.50
C LYS A 554 -4.41 12.06 -42.16
N ASN A 555 -4.47 12.60 -43.39
CA ASN A 555 -5.74 12.75 -44.11
C ASN A 555 -6.47 11.39 -44.15
N GLU A 556 -7.71 11.37 -43.65
CA GLU A 556 -8.64 10.23 -43.47
C GLU A 556 -8.62 9.47 -42.13
N GLU A 557 -7.66 9.71 -41.23
CA GLU A 557 -7.69 9.09 -39.90
C GLU A 557 -8.61 9.84 -38.91
N LYS A 558 -9.16 9.13 -37.91
CA LYS A 558 -9.97 9.71 -36.83
C LYS A 558 -9.42 9.27 -35.48
N ILE A 559 -9.10 10.21 -34.60
CA ILE A 559 -8.78 9.90 -33.19
C ILE A 559 -10.09 9.72 -32.43
N LYS A 560 -10.23 8.57 -31.75
CA LYS A 560 -11.35 8.31 -30.84
C LYS A 560 -10.82 8.34 -29.41
N TYR A 561 -11.41 9.19 -28.58
CA TYR A 561 -11.19 9.16 -27.13
C TYR A 561 -12.15 8.16 -26.51
N VAL A 562 -11.61 7.24 -25.72
CA VAL A 562 -12.39 6.28 -24.94
C VAL A 562 -12.16 6.60 -23.47
N ASP A 563 -13.22 7.01 -22.78
CA ASP A 563 -13.21 7.17 -21.34
C ASP A 563 -13.65 5.87 -20.69
N PHE A 564 -12.93 5.43 -19.66
CA PHE A 564 -13.28 4.26 -18.86
C PHE A 564 -13.36 4.70 -17.39
N THR A 565 -14.33 4.15 -16.67
CA THR A 565 -14.60 4.53 -15.28
C THR A 565 -13.47 4.15 -14.31
N SER A 566 -12.57 3.24 -14.69
CA SER A 566 -11.26 3.04 -14.03
C SER A 566 -10.31 2.20 -14.90
N LEU A 567 -9.07 2.69 -15.13
CA LEU A 567 -8.10 2.02 -16.01
C LEU A 567 -7.75 0.63 -15.48
N TYR A 568 -7.55 0.54 -14.17
CA TYR A 568 -6.93 -0.62 -13.56
C TYR A 568 -7.82 -1.88 -13.63
N PRO A 569 -9.10 -1.88 -13.21
CA PRO A 569 -10.03 -2.98 -13.47
C PRO A 569 -10.19 -3.34 -14.95
N TRP A 570 -10.20 -2.35 -15.85
CA TRP A 570 -10.28 -2.61 -17.29
C TRP A 570 -9.02 -3.33 -17.78
N THR A 571 -7.83 -2.85 -17.42
CA THR A 571 -6.55 -3.50 -17.72
C THR A 571 -6.51 -4.91 -17.17
N ASN A 572 -6.96 -5.11 -15.93
CA ASN A 572 -7.00 -6.43 -15.32
C ASN A 572 -7.94 -7.42 -16.04
N LYS A 573 -9.00 -6.93 -16.70
CA LYS A 573 -9.96 -7.77 -17.42
C LYS A 573 -9.55 -8.04 -18.87
N TYR A 574 -9.02 -7.02 -19.57
CA TYR A 574 -8.84 -7.06 -21.03
C TYR A 574 -7.38 -7.12 -21.47
N CYS A 575 -6.42 -6.66 -20.66
CA CYS A 575 -5.02 -6.66 -21.05
C CYS A 575 -4.34 -8.00 -20.75
N ARG A 576 -3.26 -8.26 -21.48
CA ARG A 576 -2.39 -9.42 -21.24
C ARG A 576 -1.60 -9.20 -19.96
N TYR A 577 -1.45 -10.26 -19.16
CA TYR A 577 -0.56 -10.27 -18.01
C TYR A 577 0.74 -10.98 -18.34
N PRO A 578 1.90 -10.45 -17.90
CA PRO A 578 3.14 -11.21 -17.95
C PRO A 578 3.03 -12.37 -16.95
N LEU A 579 3.12 -13.59 -17.47
CA LEU A 579 3.18 -14.82 -16.69
C LEU A 579 4.60 -15.35 -16.76
N HIS A 580 5.04 -16.02 -15.69
CA HIS A 580 6.33 -16.69 -15.59
C HIS A 580 7.52 -15.70 -15.52
N HIS A 581 8.74 -16.24 -15.39
CA HIS A 581 9.94 -15.42 -15.32
C HIS A 581 10.20 -14.70 -16.66
N PRO A 582 10.58 -13.41 -16.62
CA PRO A 582 10.92 -12.66 -17.82
C PRO A 582 12.16 -13.24 -18.50
N GLU A 583 12.15 -13.20 -19.83
CA GLU A 583 13.36 -13.36 -20.62
C GLU A 583 14.17 -12.05 -20.55
N ILE A 584 15.45 -12.15 -20.22
CA ILE A 584 16.33 -10.99 -20.08
C ILE A 584 17.13 -10.84 -21.37
N ILE A 585 16.78 -9.82 -22.15
CA ILE A 585 17.45 -9.45 -23.40
C ILE A 585 18.35 -8.24 -23.12
N THR A 586 19.63 -8.35 -23.46
CA THR A 586 20.63 -7.28 -23.19
C THR A 586 21.32 -6.76 -24.45
N LYS A 587 21.20 -7.45 -25.58
CA LYS A 587 21.84 -7.13 -26.86
C LYS A 587 20.92 -7.57 -27.99
N ASP A 588 21.13 -7.03 -29.19
CA ASP A 588 20.41 -7.40 -30.42
C ASP A 588 18.88 -7.23 -30.32
N PHE A 589 18.44 -6.04 -29.88
CA PHE A 589 17.02 -5.69 -29.82
C PHE A 589 16.43 -5.58 -31.23
N GLU A 590 15.29 -6.25 -31.45
CA GLU A 590 14.38 -6.03 -32.57
C GLU A 590 13.58 -4.71 -32.37
N GLU A 591 12.64 -4.42 -33.27
CA GLU A 591 11.71 -3.31 -33.08
C GLU A 591 10.95 -3.47 -31.75
N LEU A 592 10.85 -2.39 -30.97
CA LEU A 592 10.27 -2.43 -29.61
C LEU A 592 8.84 -3.00 -29.55
N ASP A 593 8.09 -2.90 -30.65
CA ASP A 593 6.72 -3.40 -30.78
C ASP A 593 6.64 -4.95 -30.77
N THR A 594 7.75 -5.66 -30.99
CA THR A 594 7.80 -7.13 -30.89
C THR A 594 7.91 -7.62 -29.43
N TYR A 595 8.30 -6.74 -28.51
CA TYR A 595 8.50 -7.09 -27.10
C TYR A 595 7.29 -6.75 -26.23
N PHE A 596 6.97 -7.66 -25.31
CA PHE A 596 5.99 -7.45 -24.26
C PHE A 596 6.69 -7.50 -22.89
N GLY A 597 7.01 -6.34 -22.31
CA GLY A 597 7.76 -6.30 -21.04
C GLY A 597 8.18 -4.91 -20.60
N PHE A 598 9.22 -4.86 -19.76
CA PHE A 598 9.87 -3.63 -19.32
C PHE A 598 11.13 -3.37 -20.14
N VAL A 599 11.32 -2.12 -20.56
CA VAL A 599 12.55 -1.65 -21.20
C VAL A 599 13.07 -0.44 -20.42
N GLN A 600 14.38 -0.37 -20.20
CA GLN A 600 15.05 0.80 -19.64
C GLN A 600 15.86 1.43 -20.76
N SER A 601 15.70 2.74 -20.95
CA SER A 601 16.41 3.54 -21.95
C SER A 601 16.82 4.84 -21.29
N GLU A 602 18.04 5.31 -21.57
CA GLU A 602 18.59 6.49 -20.91
C GLU A 602 18.11 7.82 -21.50
N ASN A 603 17.45 7.85 -22.65
CA ASN A 603 16.91 9.11 -23.20
C ASN A 603 15.73 8.87 -24.15
N PHE A 604 14.52 9.26 -23.73
CA PHE A 604 13.44 9.65 -24.65
C PHE A 604 13.28 11.16 -24.58
N THR A 605 14.11 11.89 -25.32
CA THR A 605 13.70 13.18 -25.88
C THR A 605 13.24 12.89 -27.30
N THR A 606 11.94 12.66 -27.46
CA THR A 606 11.25 12.81 -28.75
C THR A 606 10.76 14.24 -28.92
#